data_AF-A0A3D8IC42-F1
#
_entry.id   AF-A0A3D8IC42-F1
#
_cell.length_a   1.000
_cell.length_b   1.000
_cell.length_c   1.000
_cell.angle_alpha   90.00
_cell.angle_beta   90.00
_cell.angle_gamma   90.00
#
_symmetry.space_group_name_H-M   'P 1'
#
loop_
_entity.id
_entity.type
_entity.pdbx_description
1 polymer ?
#
loop_
_entity_poly.entity_id
_entity_poly.type
_entity_poly.pdbx_seq_one_letter_code
_entity_poly.pdbx_strand_id
1 'polypeptide(L)'
;MQVTLQISNADEKLIKALKSVISIHPQAKLKIEQEKLTENGYTPEFEAEILKEMKEHKKAIKKGIIKTYHSFEDYKKAMNAI
;
A
#
# COMPACT_ATOMS: atom_id res chain seq x y z
N MET A 1 32.79 5.05 -18.84
CA MET A 1 32.06 3.93 -18.20
C MET A 1 31.09 4.54 -17.20
N GLN A 2 29.80 4.21 -17.26
CA GLN A 2 28.78 4.73 -16.33
C GLN A 2 28.47 3.64 -15.30
N VAL A 3 28.46 4.00 -14.01
CA VAL A 3 28.13 3.10 -12.91
C VAL A 3 26.86 3.63 -12.24
N THR A 4 25.88 2.75 -12.02
CA THR A 4 24.61 3.08 -11.36
C THR A 4 24.47 2.26 -10.10
N LEU A 5 24.20 2.92 -8.98
CA LEU A 5 23.94 2.31 -7.67
C LEU A 5 22.47 2.54 -7.31
N GLN A 6 21.73 1.46 -7.06
CA GLN A 6 20.36 1.50 -6.54
C GLN A 6 20.37 1.05 -5.07
N ILE A 7 19.72 1.82 -4.21
CA ILE A 7 19.64 1.55 -2.77
C ILE A 7 18.16 1.64 -2.38
N SER A 8 17.63 0.54 -1.83
CA SER A 8 16.28 0.47 -1.26
C SER A 8 16.35 0.57 0.27
N ASN A 9 15.31 1.11 0.90
CA ASN A 9 15.22 1.26 2.36
C ASN A 9 16.37 2.09 2.98
N ALA A 10 16.82 3.12 2.26
CA ALA A 10 17.85 4.03 2.77
C ALA A 10 17.28 4.89 3.91
N ASP A 11 17.96 4.91 5.05
CA ASP A 11 17.61 5.78 6.17
C ASP A 11 18.10 7.23 5.92
N GLU A 12 17.62 8.16 6.75
CA GLU A 12 17.95 9.58 6.58
C GLU A 12 19.46 9.86 6.71
N LYS A 13 20.16 9.10 7.56
CA LYS A 13 21.60 9.24 7.78
C LYS A 13 22.39 8.84 6.53
N LEU A 14 22.05 7.70 5.92
CA LEU A 14 22.66 7.25 4.67
C LEU A 14 22.39 8.24 3.53
N ILE A 15 21.16 8.74 3.40
CA ILE A 15 20.81 9.74 2.39
C ILE A 15 21.64 11.01 2.57
N LYS A 16 21.79 11.49 3.82
CA LYS A 16 22.63 12.66 4.13
C LYS A 16 24.09 12.42 3.78
N ALA A 17 24.64 11.26 4.12
CA ALA A 17 26.02 10.91 3.77
C ALA A 17 26.23 10.89 2.24
N LEU A 18 25.31 10.28 1.49
CA LEU A 18 25.38 10.23 0.03
C LEU A 18 25.28 11.62 -0.61
N LYS A 19 24.42 12.50 -0.07
CA LYS A 19 24.33 13.90 -0.53
C LYS A 19 25.67 14.64 -0.36
N SER A 20 26.35 14.45 0.77
CA SER A 20 27.67 15.06 1.02
C SER A 20 28.76 14.54 0.09
N VAL A 21 28.71 13.27 -0.29
CA VAL A 21 29.66 12.68 -1.25
C VAL A 21 29.36 13.14 -2.68
N ILE A 22 28.09 13.28 -3.04
CA ILE A 22 27.70 13.71 -4.38
C ILE A 22 27.96 15.21 -4.59
N SER A 23 27.85 16.04 -3.56
CA SER A 23 28.13 17.48 -3.67
C SER A 23 29.58 17.80 -4.05
N ILE A 24 30.53 16.93 -3.71
CA ILE A 24 31.96 17.07 -4.08
C ILE A 24 32.28 16.47 -5.46
N HIS A 25 31.33 15.79 -6.11
CA HIS A 25 31.49 15.14 -7.40
C HIS A 25 30.45 15.64 -8.42
N PRO A 26 30.72 16.71 -9.17
CA PRO A 26 29.73 17.37 -10.04
C PRO A 26 29.17 16.49 -11.18
N GLN A 27 29.86 15.39 -11.50
CA GLN A 27 29.43 14.39 -12.48
C GLN A 27 28.42 13.38 -11.91
N ALA A 28 28.29 13.26 -10.60
CA ALA A 28 27.38 12.32 -9.96
C ALA A 28 25.96 12.91 -9.87
N LYS A 29 24.95 12.11 -10.19
CA LYS A 29 23.53 12.49 -10.11
C LYS A 29 22.83 11.65 -9.05
N LEU A 30 22.12 12.32 -8.15
CA LEU A 30 21.29 11.68 -7.13
C LEU A 30 19.81 11.82 -7.50
N LYS A 31 19.09 10.70 -7.51
CA LYS A 31 17.62 10.67 -7.57
C LYS A 31 17.13 10.00 -6.29
N ILE A 32 16.27 10.69 -5.54
CA ILE A 32 15.63 10.14 -4.35
C ILE A 32 14.15 9.99 -4.68
N GLU A 33 13.66 8.76 -4.60
CA GLU A 33 12.25 8.45 -4.71
C GLU A 33 11.77 8.05 -3.32
N GLN A 34 10.81 8.80 -2.79
CA GLN A 34 10.11 8.46 -1.55
C GLN A 34 8.68 8.12 -1.91
N GLU A 35 8.24 6.94 -1.52
CA GLU A 35 6.82 6.60 -1.55
C GLU A 35 6.09 7.50 -0.54
N LYS A 36 5.03 8.16 -1.01
CA LYS A 36 4.11 8.85 -0.11
C LYS A 36 3.25 7.78 0.54
N LEU A 37 3.32 7.66 1.85
CA LEU A 37 2.49 6.75 2.62
C LEU A 37 1.39 7.53 3.35
N THR A 38 0.26 6.90 3.57
CA THR A 38 -0.84 7.38 4.40
C THR A 38 -0.50 7.22 5.89
N GLU A 39 -1.35 7.74 6.78
CA GLU A 39 -1.19 7.58 8.24
C GLU A 39 -1.10 6.10 8.66
N ASN A 40 -1.70 5.20 7.86
CA ASN A 40 -1.72 3.76 8.08
C ASN A 40 -0.50 3.03 7.46
N GLY A 41 0.43 3.76 6.84
CA GLY A 41 1.64 3.18 6.24
C GLY A 41 1.42 2.54 4.86
N TYR A 42 0.30 2.79 4.20
CA TYR A 42 0.00 2.28 2.85
C TYR A 42 0.17 3.37 1.79
N THR A 43 0.23 2.99 0.51
CA THR A 43 0.14 3.98 -0.58
C THR A 43 -1.28 4.56 -0.65
N PRO A 44 -1.45 5.85 -0.98
CA PRO A 44 -2.76 6.48 -1.16
C PRO A 44 -3.66 5.74 -2.15
N GLU A 45 -3.07 5.18 -3.20
CA GLU A 45 -3.78 4.41 -4.23
C GLU A 45 -4.37 3.13 -3.63
N PHE A 46 -3.57 2.39 -2.84
CA PHE A 46 -4.01 1.18 -2.17
C PHE A 46 -5.11 1.48 -1.14
N GLU A 47 -4.95 2.51 -0.32
CA GLU A 47 -5.97 2.87 0.68
C GLU A 47 -7.28 3.31 0.01
N ALA A 48 -7.20 4.06 -1.08
CA ALA A 48 -8.37 4.44 -1.86
C ALA A 48 -9.11 3.23 -2.46
N GLU A 49 -8.36 2.24 -2.96
CA GLU A 49 -8.91 1.01 -3.51
C GLU A 49 -9.64 0.20 -2.44
N ILE A 50 -9.01 -0.04 -1.29
CA ILE A 50 -9.64 -0.75 -0.16
C ILE A 50 -10.91 -0.03 0.32
N LEU A 51 -10.86 1.30 0.46
CA LEU A 51 -12.02 2.08 0.87
C LEU A 51 -13.17 2.01 -0.15
N LYS A 52 -12.85 1.93 -1.44
CA LYS A 52 -13.84 1.74 -2.51
C LYS A 52 -14.48 0.36 -2.41
N GLU A 53 -13.68 -0.70 -2.34
CA GLU A 53 -14.17 -2.08 -2.21
C GLU A 53 -15.07 -2.25 -0.99
N MET A 54 -14.64 -1.75 0.18
CA MET A 54 -15.44 -1.82 1.40
C MET A 54 -16.80 -1.12 1.26
N LYS A 55 -16.85 0.03 0.56
CA LYS A 55 -18.12 0.73 0.29
C LYS A 55 -19.01 -0.08 -0.65
N GLU A 56 -18.44 -0.70 -1.67
CA GLU A 56 -19.17 -1.55 -2.60
C GLU A 56 -19.73 -2.80 -1.91
N HIS A 57 -18.94 -3.49 -1.09
CA HIS A 57 -19.39 -4.60 -0.26
C HIS A 57 -20.53 -4.18 0.68
N LYS A 58 -20.39 -3.06 1.39
CA LYS A 58 -21.46 -2.54 2.26
C LYS A 58 -22.75 -2.25 1.49
N LYS A 59 -22.65 -1.71 0.26
CA LYS A 59 -23.82 -1.50 -0.61
C LYS A 59 -24.43 -2.82 -1.04
N ALA A 60 -23.63 -3.80 -1.43
CA ALA A 60 -24.10 -5.11 -1.87
C ALA A 60 -24.78 -5.89 -0.73
N ILE A 61 -24.27 -5.79 0.50
CA ILE A 61 -24.93 -6.33 1.71
C ILE A 61 -26.27 -5.63 1.94
N LYS A 62 -26.32 -4.28 1.92
CA LYS A 62 -27.57 -3.52 2.09
C LYS A 62 -28.62 -3.82 1.03
N LYS A 63 -28.19 -4.10 -0.20
CA LYS A 63 -29.07 -4.48 -1.30
C LYS A 63 -29.50 -5.96 -1.26
N GLY A 64 -29.02 -6.74 -0.29
CA GLY A 64 -29.29 -8.17 -0.18
C GLY A 64 -28.62 -9.03 -1.27
N ILE A 65 -27.67 -8.46 -2.02
CA ILE A 65 -26.91 -9.17 -3.06
C ILE A 65 -25.93 -10.15 -2.41
N ILE A 66 -25.29 -9.72 -1.32
CA ILE A 66 -24.39 -10.56 -0.52
C ILE A 66 -25.16 -10.99 0.74
N LYS A 67 -25.34 -12.30 0.91
CA LYS A 67 -25.87 -12.87 2.15
C LYS A 67 -24.79 -12.83 3.22
N THR A 68 -25.10 -12.20 4.34
CA THR A 68 -24.27 -12.21 5.55
C THR A 68 -24.97 -13.04 6.62
N TYR A 69 -24.20 -13.73 7.44
CA TYR A 69 -24.71 -14.58 8.52
C TYR A 69 -24.18 -14.06 9.85
N HIS A 70 -25.02 -14.11 10.88
CA HIS A 70 -24.64 -13.66 12.22
C HIS A 70 -23.74 -14.67 12.94
N SER A 71 -23.76 -15.93 12.50
CA SER A 71 -22.93 -17.00 13.05
C SER A 71 -22.56 -18.05 11.99
N PHE A 72 -21.53 -18.84 12.29
CA PHE A 72 -21.15 -19.99 11.46
C PHE A 72 -22.25 -21.05 11.38
N GLU A 73 -23.03 -21.23 12.45
CA GLU A 73 -24.17 -22.15 12.47
C GLU A 73 -25.28 -21.70 11.52
N ASP A 74 -25.58 -20.39 11.48
CA ASP A 74 -26.57 -19.83 10.56
C ASP A 74 -26.14 -20.02 9.10
N TYR A 75 -24.85 -19.82 8.81
CA TYR A 75 -24.27 -20.11 7.50
C TYR A 75 -24.45 -21.59 7.12
N LYS A 76 -24.08 -22.50 8.02
CA LYS A 76 -24.15 -23.94 7.79
C LYS A 76 -25.59 -24.40 7.55
N LYS A 77 -26.56 -23.88 8.29
CA LYS A 77 -27.99 -24.15 8.09
C LYS A 77 -28.47 -23.66 6.73
N ALA A 78 -28.09 -22.45 6.32
CA ALA A 78 -28.49 -21.90 5.03
C ALA A 78 -27.88 -22.65 3.83
N MET A 79 -26.66 -23.17 3.97
CA MET A 79 -25.99 -23.95 2.92
C MET A 79 -26.53 -25.38 2.79
N ASN A 80 -26.94 -26.01 3.90
CA ASN A 80 -27.51 -27.35 3.89
C ASN A 80 -29.00 -27.39 3.47
N ALA A 81 -29.63 -26.23 3.33
CA ALA A 81 -31.03 -26.08 2.90
C ALA A 81 -31.18 -25.84 1.38
N ILE A 82 -30.06 -25.83 0.65
CA ILE A 82 -29.97 -25.74 -0.82
C ILE A 82 -29.74 -27.16 -1.36
#